data_AF-R7T3J0-F1
#
_entry.id   AF-R7T3J0-F1
#
_cell.length_a   1.000
_cell.length_b   1.000
_cell.length_c   1.000
_cell.angle_alpha   90.00
_cell.angle_beta   90.00
_cell.angle_gamma   90.00
#
_symmetry.space_group_name_H-M   'P 1'
#
loop_
_entity.id
_entity.type
_entity.pdbx_description
1 polymer ?
#
loop_
_entity_poly.entity_id
_entity_poly.type
_entity_poly.pdbx_seq_one_letter_code
_entity_poly.pdbx_strand_id
1 'polypeptide(L)'
;MAEFSFGKDKVLSRKSVCQLYEKDANIQRNTLVNIFNCPRPSQSSNDITLVTQLTSDRIDRLLLIMNIWKGPISASVYPDTELSIRGEDICLLKKQDSRCRVQLHLVQKSGVFFPVNKLRNIALDMAVTSHVFLTDVDFIPDQNLYENALQQLHSLQGMQSLVIPAFEMIEMKNLVRKEDLPSGKPELLNWWQKGIVQPFQ
;
A
#
# COMPACT_ATOMS: atom_id res chain seq x y z
N MET A 1 -31.08 -2.92 0.33
CA MET A 1 -30.49 -4.25 0.09
C MET A 1 -29.60 -4.10 -1.13
N ALA A 2 -28.28 -4.22 -0.96
CA ALA A 2 -27.35 -4.06 -2.08
C ALA A 2 -27.18 -5.42 -2.78
N GLU A 3 -27.61 -5.49 -4.03
CA GLU A 3 -27.42 -6.64 -4.92
C GLU A 3 -26.13 -6.44 -5.71
N PHE A 4 -25.18 -7.35 -5.59
CA PHE A 4 -23.97 -7.38 -6.41
C PHE A 4 -24.23 -8.32 -7.59
N SER A 5 -24.34 -7.79 -8.81
CA SER A 5 -24.50 -8.60 -10.02
C SER A 5 -23.13 -8.99 -10.59
N PHE A 6 -22.87 -10.30 -10.71
CA PHE A 6 -21.88 -10.85 -11.64
C PHE A 6 -22.63 -11.53 -12.78
N GLY A 7 -22.10 -11.39 -14.01
CA GLY A 7 -22.73 -11.71 -15.30
C GLY A 7 -23.76 -12.86 -15.37
N LYS A 8 -24.87 -12.55 -16.04
CA LYS A 8 -26.02 -13.38 -16.45
C LYS A 8 -26.61 -14.30 -15.37
N ASP A 9 -27.64 -13.77 -14.70
CA ASP A 9 -28.80 -14.45 -14.12
C ASP A 9 -28.61 -15.40 -12.93
N LYS A 10 -27.77 -15.04 -11.95
CA LYS A 10 -27.92 -15.58 -10.58
C LYS A 10 -27.69 -14.51 -9.51
N VAL A 11 -28.78 -14.06 -8.88
CA VAL A 11 -28.72 -13.30 -7.62
C VAL A 11 -28.28 -14.26 -6.52
N LEU A 12 -27.04 -14.13 -6.05
CA LEU A 12 -26.52 -14.91 -4.93
C LEU A 12 -27.17 -14.41 -3.64
N SER A 13 -27.83 -15.31 -2.90
CA SER A 13 -28.31 -15.01 -1.55
C SER A 13 -27.15 -14.60 -0.62
N ARG A 14 -27.42 -13.80 0.42
CA ARG A 14 -26.42 -13.41 1.42
C ARG A 14 -25.73 -14.63 2.06
N LYS A 15 -26.47 -15.71 2.31
CA LYS A 15 -25.95 -16.97 2.86
C LYS A 15 -24.95 -17.64 1.91
N SER A 16 -25.20 -17.60 0.61
CA SER A 16 -24.24 -18.11 -0.39
C SER A 16 -22.98 -17.25 -0.52
N VAL A 17 -23.06 -15.93 -0.31
CA VAL A 17 -21.87 -15.06 -0.32
C VAL A 17 -20.95 -15.35 0.86
N CYS A 18 -21.49 -15.49 2.08
CA CYS A 18 -20.67 -15.85 3.25
C CYS A 18 -19.95 -17.19 3.07
N GLN A 19 -20.65 -18.21 2.56
CA GLN A 19 -20.04 -19.51 2.26
C GLN A 19 -18.94 -19.44 1.20
N LEU A 20 -19.11 -18.58 0.18
CA LEU A 20 -18.05 -18.32 -0.80
C LEU A 20 -16.85 -17.65 -0.15
N TYR A 21 -17.07 -16.67 0.72
CA TYR A 21 -15.99 -15.99 1.44
C TYR A 21 -15.22 -16.93 2.36
N GLU A 22 -15.91 -17.79 3.12
CA GLU A 22 -15.28 -18.81 3.98
C GLU A 22 -14.45 -19.81 3.16
N LYS A 23 -14.97 -20.27 2.01
CA LYS A 23 -14.20 -21.13 1.10
C LYS A 23 -12.95 -20.41 0.59
N ASP A 24 -13.09 -19.16 0.19
CA ASP A 24 -12.00 -18.36 -0.37
C ASP A 24 -10.91 -18.00 0.66
N ALA A 25 -11.32 -17.77 1.91
CA ALA A 25 -10.41 -17.52 3.04
C ALA A 25 -9.47 -18.71 3.31
N ASN A 26 -9.90 -19.93 2.99
CA ASN A 26 -9.11 -21.15 3.15
C ASN A 26 -8.23 -21.50 1.94
N ILE A 27 -8.34 -20.76 0.84
CA ILE A 27 -7.50 -20.99 -0.35
C ILE A 27 -6.04 -20.67 -0.03
N GLN A 28 -5.19 -21.68 -0.19
CA GLN A 28 -3.74 -21.52 -0.15
C GLN A 28 -3.28 -20.80 -1.42
N ARG A 29 -2.55 -19.69 -1.23
CA ARG A 29 -2.04 -18.86 -2.32
C ARG A 29 -0.52 -18.95 -2.27
N ASN A 30 0.09 -19.41 -3.36
CA ASN A 30 1.54 -19.39 -3.45
C ASN A 30 2.01 -17.93 -3.44
N THR A 31 3.05 -17.67 -2.66
CA THR A 31 3.60 -16.33 -2.50
C THR A 31 5.09 -16.37 -2.76
N LEU A 32 5.56 -15.52 -3.68
CA LEU A 32 6.96 -15.23 -3.88
C LEU A 32 7.30 -13.99 -3.07
N VAL A 33 8.00 -14.14 -1.95
CA VAL A 33 8.38 -13.01 -1.09
C VAL A 33 9.72 -12.42 -1.50
N ASN A 34 9.85 -11.09 -1.44
CA ASN A 34 11.10 -10.37 -1.65
C ASN A 34 11.76 -10.76 -2.99
N ILE A 35 11.00 -10.67 -4.09
CA ILE A 35 11.45 -11.11 -5.42
C ILE A 35 12.66 -10.32 -5.93
N PHE A 36 12.90 -9.13 -5.36
CA PHE A 36 14.07 -8.30 -5.64
C PHE A 36 15.32 -8.75 -4.89
N ASN A 37 15.19 -9.74 -4.00
CA ASN A 37 16.23 -10.28 -3.15
C ASN A 37 16.98 -9.18 -2.37
N CYS A 38 16.24 -8.19 -1.89
CA CYS A 38 16.82 -7.11 -1.08
C CYS A 38 17.09 -7.61 0.34
N PRO A 39 18.25 -7.28 0.93
CA PRO A 39 18.53 -7.68 2.29
C PRO A 39 17.49 -7.06 3.22
N ARG A 40 16.96 -7.90 4.12
CA ARG A 40 16.06 -7.41 5.18
C ARG A 40 16.86 -6.50 6.10
N PRO A 41 16.35 -5.30 6.46
CA PRO A 41 16.95 -4.46 7.49
C PRO A 41 17.17 -5.27 8.79
N SER A 42 18.16 -4.92 9.61
CA SER A 42 18.30 -5.56 10.90
C SER A 42 17.08 -5.27 11.79
N GLN A 43 16.66 -6.25 12.60
CA GLN A 43 15.50 -6.12 13.50
C GLN A 43 15.66 -5.00 14.54
N SER A 44 16.90 -4.56 14.78
CA SER A 44 17.27 -3.45 15.67
C SER A 44 17.34 -2.07 14.98
N SER A 45 17.01 -1.98 13.69
CA SER A 45 16.95 -0.68 13.02
C SER A 45 15.80 0.16 13.59
N ASN A 46 16.14 1.26 14.26
CA ASN A 46 15.17 2.27 14.68
C ASN A 46 14.70 3.06 13.45
N ASP A 47 13.91 2.39 12.62
CA ASP A 47 13.43 2.85 11.32
C ASP A 47 11.94 2.50 11.16
N ILE A 48 11.32 2.99 10.08
CA ILE A 48 9.91 2.82 9.75
C ILE A 48 9.79 2.19 8.36
N THR A 49 9.26 0.97 8.29
CA THR A 49 8.89 0.35 7.01
C THR A 49 7.50 0.82 6.61
N LEU A 50 7.36 1.37 5.41
CA LEU A 50 6.03 1.57 4.82
C LEU A 50 5.50 0.22 4.34
N VAL A 51 4.33 -0.17 4.83
CA VAL A 51 3.71 -1.45 4.54
C VAL A 51 2.44 -1.20 3.75
N THR A 52 2.37 -1.80 2.56
CA THR A 52 1.22 -1.61 1.67
C THR A 52 0.90 -2.86 0.85
N GLN A 53 -0.26 -2.83 0.20
CA GLN A 53 -0.75 -3.89 -0.66
C GLN A 53 -1.49 -3.27 -1.84
N LEU A 54 -1.43 -3.92 -3.00
CA LEU A 54 -1.94 -3.35 -4.24
C LEU A 54 -2.30 -4.42 -5.28
N THR A 55 -3.14 -4.02 -6.24
CA THR A 55 -3.35 -4.70 -7.52
C THR A 55 -2.35 -4.23 -8.58
N SER A 56 -2.28 -4.95 -9.71
CA SER A 56 -1.34 -4.62 -10.80
C SER A 56 -1.57 -3.22 -11.39
N ASP A 57 -2.82 -2.78 -11.50
CA ASP A 57 -3.19 -1.45 -12.03
C ASP A 57 -2.74 -0.28 -11.15
N ARG A 58 -2.25 -0.55 -9.93
CA ARG A 58 -1.80 0.46 -8.96
C ARG A 58 -0.27 0.59 -8.86
N ILE A 59 0.49 -0.05 -9.74
CA ILE A 59 1.96 0.02 -9.72
C ILE A 59 2.48 1.46 -9.85
N ASP A 60 1.83 2.32 -10.63
CA ASP A 60 2.20 3.73 -10.74
C ASP A 60 2.16 4.48 -9.40
N ARG A 61 1.21 4.12 -8.52
CA ARG A 61 1.12 4.68 -7.16
C ARG A 61 2.30 4.24 -6.32
N LEU A 62 2.69 2.97 -6.42
CA LEU A 62 3.87 2.45 -5.72
C LEU A 62 5.15 3.14 -6.21
N LEU A 63 5.31 3.36 -7.53
CA LEU A 63 6.44 4.10 -8.09
C LEU A 63 6.52 5.53 -7.54
N LEU A 64 5.38 6.21 -7.41
CA LEU A 64 5.32 7.54 -6.80
C LEU A 64 5.72 7.49 -5.32
N ILE A 65 5.19 6.54 -4.55
CA ILE A 65 5.55 6.35 -3.14
C ILE A 65 7.06 6.10 -3.00
N MET A 66 7.67 5.27 -3.86
CA MET A 66 9.11 4.98 -3.84
C MET A 66 9.99 6.22 -4.01
N ASN A 67 9.52 7.21 -4.77
CA ASN A 67 10.22 8.47 -4.99
C ASN A 67 10.13 9.42 -3.79
N ILE A 68 9.03 9.31 -3.02
CA ILE A 68 8.74 10.17 -1.88
C ILE A 68 9.28 9.57 -0.59
N TRP A 69 8.82 8.37 -0.22
CA TRP A 69 9.21 7.67 0.98
C TRP A 69 10.69 7.30 0.94
N LYS A 70 11.46 7.74 1.94
CA LYS A 70 12.92 7.55 1.99
C LYS A 70 13.35 6.27 2.71
N GLY A 71 12.48 5.74 3.58
CA GLY A 71 12.73 4.50 4.31
C GLY A 71 12.48 3.22 3.49
N PRO A 72 12.53 2.06 4.17
CA PRO A 72 12.16 0.76 3.61
C PRO A 72 10.66 0.69 3.23
N ILE A 73 10.35 -0.12 2.21
CA ILE A 73 9.00 -0.40 1.75
C ILE A 73 8.82 -1.92 1.66
N SER A 74 7.69 -2.41 2.17
CA SER A 74 7.23 -3.79 2.02
C SER A 74 5.88 -3.76 1.32
N ALA A 75 5.82 -4.29 0.09
CA ALA A 75 4.64 -4.19 -0.77
C ALA A 75 4.21 -5.56 -1.31
N SER A 76 2.97 -5.96 -1.02
CA SER A 76 2.37 -7.19 -1.56
C SER A 76 1.50 -6.88 -2.77
N VAL A 77 1.88 -7.40 -3.94
CA VAL A 77 1.13 -7.25 -5.19
C VAL A 77 0.26 -8.49 -5.43
N TYR A 78 -1.02 -8.25 -5.67
CA TYR A 78 -1.97 -9.26 -6.11
C TYR A 78 -2.35 -9.01 -7.57
N PRO A 79 -2.01 -9.91 -8.50
CA PRO A 79 -2.32 -9.75 -9.90
C PRO A 79 -3.83 -9.70 -10.15
N ASP A 80 -4.29 -8.86 -11.08
CA ASP A 80 -5.68 -8.85 -11.56
C ASP A 80 -6.02 -10.14 -12.33
N THR A 81 -5.07 -10.61 -13.13
CA THR A 81 -5.08 -11.88 -13.86
C THR A 81 -3.73 -12.58 -13.67
N GLU A 82 -3.64 -13.90 -13.87
CA GLU A 82 -2.39 -14.66 -13.72
C GLU A 82 -1.22 -14.09 -14.56
N LEU A 83 -1.51 -13.33 -15.61
CA LEU A 83 -0.54 -12.68 -16.52
C LEU A 83 -0.51 -11.15 -16.40
N SER A 84 -1.27 -10.57 -15.46
CA SER A 84 -1.51 -9.12 -15.42
C SER A 84 -0.31 -8.29 -14.99
N ILE A 85 0.61 -8.85 -14.18
CA ILE A 85 1.81 -8.12 -13.82
C ILE A 85 2.75 -8.19 -15.02
N ARG A 86 2.92 -7.06 -15.70
CA ARG A 86 3.84 -6.98 -16.82
C ARG A 86 5.25 -7.07 -16.27
N GLY A 87 6.08 -7.93 -16.87
CA GLY A 87 7.50 -8.03 -16.47
C GLY A 87 8.21 -6.67 -16.55
N GLU A 88 7.78 -5.81 -17.47
CA GLU A 88 8.23 -4.43 -17.61
C GLU A 88 8.01 -3.59 -16.34
N ASP A 89 6.86 -3.72 -15.68
CA ASP A 89 6.53 -2.99 -14.46
C ASP A 89 7.43 -3.43 -13.30
N ILE A 90 7.65 -4.74 -13.17
CA ILE A 90 8.59 -5.31 -12.19
C ILE A 90 10.02 -4.81 -12.46
N CYS A 91 10.45 -4.83 -13.73
CA CYS A 91 11.75 -4.33 -14.13
C CYS A 91 11.91 -2.84 -13.85
N LEU A 92 10.87 -2.04 -14.09
CA LEU A 92 10.86 -0.61 -13.80
C LEU A 92 10.99 -0.34 -12.30
N LEU A 93 10.19 -1.02 -11.46
CA LEU A 93 10.28 -0.95 -10.00
C LEU A 93 11.70 -1.31 -9.53
N LYS A 94 12.26 -2.42 -10.02
CA LYS A 94 13.61 -2.85 -9.64
C LYS A 94 14.68 -1.84 -10.05
N LYS A 95 14.56 -1.26 -11.25
CA LYS A 95 15.50 -0.25 -11.76
C LYS A 95 15.45 1.05 -10.95
N GLN A 96 14.26 1.47 -10.53
CA GLN A 96 14.08 2.68 -9.71
C GLN A 96 14.58 2.49 -8.27
N ASP A 97 14.50 1.27 -7.74
CA ASP A 97 15.04 0.95 -6.41
C ASP A 97 16.53 0.55 -6.43
N SER A 98 17.39 1.49 -6.80
CA SER A 98 18.84 1.28 -6.81
C SER A 98 19.44 1.02 -5.41
N ARG A 99 18.72 1.35 -4.34
CA ARG A 99 19.16 1.23 -2.94
C ARG A 99 18.62 -0.01 -2.24
N CYS A 100 17.87 -0.86 -2.94
CA CYS A 100 17.26 -2.07 -2.38
C CYS A 100 16.40 -1.80 -1.13
N ARG A 101 15.60 -0.73 -1.15
CA ARG A 101 14.68 -0.37 -0.07
C ARG A 101 13.33 -1.06 -0.19
N VAL A 102 13.00 -1.58 -1.36
CA VAL A 102 11.69 -2.14 -1.69
C VAL A 102 11.75 -3.67 -1.66
N GLN A 103 11.01 -4.25 -0.74
CA GLN A 103 10.67 -5.66 -0.75
C GLN A 103 9.32 -5.83 -1.46
N LEU A 104 9.36 -6.45 -2.64
CA LEU A 104 8.15 -6.74 -3.42
C LEU A 104 7.77 -8.21 -3.24
N HIS A 105 6.52 -8.48 -2.90
CA HIS A 105 5.98 -9.82 -2.69
C HIS A 105 4.85 -10.07 -3.69
N LEU A 106 4.95 -11.14 -4.49
CA LEU A 106 3.92 -11.50 -5.46
C LEU A 106 3.06 -12.62 -4.89
N VAL A 107 1.75 -12.41 -4.87
CA VAL A 107 0.78 -13.40 -4.38
C VAL A 107 -0.03 -13.94 -5.54
N GLN A 108 0.01 -15.25 -5.78
CA GLN A 108 -0.68 -15.86 -6.91
C GLN A 108 -2.20 -15.57 -6.85
N LYS A 109 -2.78 -15.13 -7.98
CA LYS A 109 -4.23 -14.99 -8.12
C LYS A 109 -4.88 -16.34 -7.87
N SER A 110 -5.83 -16.36 -6.96
CA SER A 110 -6.65 -17.52 -6.64
C SER A 110 -7.85 -17.05 -5.81
N GLY A 111 -8.99 -17.70 -6.03
CA GLY A 111 -10.25 -17.27 -5.45
C GLY A 111 -10.90 -16.11 -6.18
N VAL A 112 -12.07 -15.72 -5.68
CA VAL A 112 -12.95 -14.72 -6.29
C VAL A 112 -12.72 -13.35 -5.67
N PHE A 113 -12.46 -13.30 -4.36
CA PHE A 113 -12.29 -12.06 -3.62
C PHE A 113 -10.84 -11.59 -3.62
N PHE A 114 -10.67 -10.28 -3.44
CA PHE A 114 -9.39 -9.65 -3.19
C PHE A 114 -8.95 -9.93 -1.74
N PRO A 115 -7.85 -10.67 -1.51
CA PRO A 115 -7.51 -11.17 -0.18
C PRO A 115 -6.72 -10.14 0.65
N VAL A 116 -7.28 -8.94 0.83
CA VAL A 116 -6.60 -7.76 1.42
C VAL A 116 -5.85 -8.07 2.72
N ASN A 117 -6.46 -8.83 3.63
CA ASN A 117 -5.83 -9.18 4.91
C ASN A 117 -4.62 -10.11 4.74
N LYS A 118 -4.68 -11.05 3.79
CA LYS A 118 -3.54 -11.94 3.48
C LYS A 118 -2.37 -11.14 2.92
N LEU A 119 -2.64 -10.21 1.99
CA LEU A 119 -1.62 -9.35 1.39
C LEU A 119 -0.95 -8.46 2.45
N ARG A 120 -1.77 -7.85 3.32
CA ARG A 120 -1.30 -7.03 4.44
C ARG A 120 -0.40 -7.83 5.38
N ASN A 121 -0.82 -9.03 5.78
CA ASN A 121 -0.03 -9.88 6.68
C ASN A 121 1.30 -10.27 6.04
N ILE A 122 1.32 -10.65 4.76
CA ILE A 122 2.57 -10.95 4.04
C ILE A 122 3.52 -9.75 4.06
N ALA A 123 3.02 -8.54 3.81
CA ALA A 123 3.86 -7.35 3.80
C ALA A 123 4.35 -6.99 5.22
N LEU A 124 3.50 -7.15 6.24
CA LEU A 124 3.86 -6.94 7.64
C LEU A 124 4.91 -7.94 8.12
N ASP A 125 4.75 -9.22 7.84
CA ASP A 125 5.69 -10.29 8.25
C ASP A 125 7.10 -10.09 7.65
N MET A 126 7.18 -9.36 6.53
CA MET A 126 8.42 -9.03 5.83
C MET A 126 8.99 -7.67 6.25
N ALA A 127 8.22 -6.85 6.97
CA ALA A 127 8.68 -5.63 7.59
C ALA A 127 9.40 -5.96 8.90
N VAL A 128 10.69 -5.62 8.97
CA VAL A 128 11.58 -6.01 10.08
C VAL A 128 12.10 -4.80 10.86
N THR A 129 11.65 -3.60 10.54
CA THR A 129 12.01 -2.40 11.29
C THR A 129 11.25 -2.33 12.61
N SER A 130 11.76 -1.54 13.56
CA SER A 130 11.11 -1.34 14.87
C SER A 130 9.66 -0.82 14.80
N HIS A 131 9.34 -0.03 13.76
CA HIS A 131 8.02 0.55 13.55
C HIS A 131 7.56 0.31 12.11
N VAL A 132 6.25 0.33 11.89
CA VAL A 132 5.63 0.21 10.58
C VAL A 132 4.67 1.35 10.32
N PHE A 133 4.66 1.86 9.08
CA PHE A 133 3.63 2.76 8.58
C PHE A 133 2.73 1.98 7.62
N LEU A 134 1.65 1.41 8.17
CA LEU A 134 0.69 0.62 7.42
C LEU A 134 -0.31 1.56 6.70
N THR A 135 -0.33 1.53 5.38
CA THR A 135 -1.20 2.40 4.58
C THR A 135 -1.62 1.74 3.26
N ASP A 136 -2.80 2.11 2.75
CA ASP A 136 -3.21 1.72 1.40
C ASP A 136 -2.37 2.48 0.36
N VAL A 137 -2.14 1.84 -0.80
CA VAL A 137 -1.23 2.35 -1.85
C VAL A 137 -1.69 3.67 -2.47
N ASP A 138 -2.98 3.97 -2.38
CA ASP A 138 -3.56 5.21 -2.90
C ASP A 138 -3.29 6.42 -1.99
N PHE A 139 -2.86 6.21 -0.73
CA PHE A 139 -2.39 7.28 0.14
C PHE A 139 -0.93 7.59 -0.15
N ILE A 140 -0.71 8.72 -0.81
CA ILE A 140 0.64 9.20 -1.08
C ILE A 140 1.14 9.98 0.15
N PRO A 141 2.29 9.58 0.75
CA PRO A 141 2.81 10.25 1.92
C PRO A 141 3.26 11.68 1.61
N ASP A 142 3.17 12.57 2.59
CA ASP A 142 3.81 13.89 2.53
C ASP A 142 5.33 13.73 2.35
N GLN A 143 5.97 14.66 1.64
CA GLN A 143 7.41 14.57 1.33
C GLN A 143 8.30 14.52 2.56
N ASN A 144 7.85 15.09 3.68
CA ASN A 144 8.58 15.17 4.92
C ASN A 144 8.04 14.18 5.97
N LEU A 145 7.04 13.35 5.63
CA LEU A 145 6.39 12.45 6.59
C LEU A 145 7.38 11.50 7.25
N TYR A 146 8.26 10.87 6.46
CA TYR A 146 9.23 9.90 6.97
C TYR A 146 10.16 10.52 8.03
N GLU A 147 10.79 11.64 7.72
CA GLU A 147 11.71 12.34 8.63
C GLU A 147 10.98 12.85 9.88
N ASN A 148 9.80 13.43 9.70
CA ASN A 148 8.98 13.94 10.81
C ASN A 148 8.49 12.80 11.72
N ALA A 149 8.19 11.63 11.16
CA ALA A 149 7.78 10.47 11.92
C ALA A 149 8.96 9.88 12.71
N LEU A 150 10.14 9.73 12.08
CA LEU A 150 11.36 9.29 12.77
C LEU A 150 11.71 10.19 13.96
N GLN A 151 11.64 11.51 13.79
CA GLN A 151 11.88 12.46 14.89
C GLN A 151 10.90 12.26 16.05
N GLN A 152 9.63 11.97 15.75
CA GLN A 152 8.61 11.75 16.77
C GLN A 152 8.73 10.39 17.46
N LEU A 153 9.34 9.37 16.84
CA LEU A 153 9.52 8.07 17.47
C LEU A 153 10.28 8.16 18.80
N HIS A 154 11.23 9.10 18.94
CA HIS A 154 11.96 9.32 20.19
C HIS A 154 11.08 9.71 21.37
N SER A 155 9.90 10.27 21.11
CA SER A 155 8.94 10.69 22.13
C SER A 155 7.95 9.60 22.50
N LEU A 156 7.86 8.52 21.72
CA LEU A 156 6.96 7.41 21.99
C LEU A 156 7.49 6.56 23.14
N GLN A 157 6.58 6.17 24.04
CA GLN A 157 6.84 5.30 25.17
C GLN A 157 5.88 4.11 25.16
N GLY A 158 6.42 2.91 25.31
CA GLY A 158 5.63 1.68 25.32
C GLY A 158 4.89 1.45 23.99
N MET A 159 3.64 0.99 24.05
CA MET A 159 2.81 0.70 22.88
C MET A 159 1.99 1.93 22.48
N GLN A 160 2.65 2.94 21.94
CA GLN A 160 2.01 4.13 21.37
C GLN A 160 2.09 4.12 19.84
N SER A 161 1.15 4.82 19.21
CA SER A 161 1.07 4.97 17.76
C SER A 161 0.98 6.44 17.36
N LEU A 162 1.62 6.81 16.26
CA LEU A 162 1.43 8.10 15.62
C LEU A 162 0.21 8.05 14.70
N VAL A 163 -0.69 9.01 14.86
CA VAL A 163 -1.84 9.19 13.96
C VAL A 163 -1.46 10.20 12.90
N ILE A 164 -1.51 9.79 11.64
CA ILE A 164 -1.21 10.65 10.49
C ILE A 164 -2.54 11.09 9.87
N PRO A 165 -2.84 12.41 9.82
CA PRO A 165 -4.05 12.89 9.16
C PRO A 165 -3.93 12.69 7.65
N ALA A 166 -5.02 12.29 7.02
CA ALA A 166 -5.12 12.12 5.57
C ALA A 166 -6.04 13.16 4.95
N PHE A 167 -5.71 13.58 3.74
CA PHE A 167 -6.46 14.54 2.94
C PHE A 167 -6.66 13.97 1.54
N GLU A 168 -7.79 14.30 0.93
CA GLU A 168 -8.07 14.03 -0.47
C GLU A 168 -8.20 15.34 -1.26
N MET A 169 -7.88 15.28 -2.55
CA MET A 169 -8.12 16.38 -3.48
C MET A 169 -9.56 16.32 -3.96
N ILE A 170 -10.25 17.48 -3.95
CA ILE A 170 -11.65 17.55 -4.38
C ILE A 170 -11.78 17.24 -5.88
N GLU A 171 -10.81 17.67 -6.68
CA GLU A 171 -10.70 17.32 -8.10
C GLU A 171 -9.45 16.47 -8.35
N MET A 172 -9.63 15.16 -8.49
CA MET A 172 -8.51 14.25 -8.82
C MET A 172 -8.25 14.21 -10.32
N LYS A 173 -6.99 14.47 -10.70
CA LYS A 173 -6.46 14.06 -12.00
C LYS A 173 -6.08 12.57 -11.93
N ASN A 174 -6.34 11.82 -13.01
CA ASN A 174 -6.07 10.37 -13.06
C ASN A 174 -4.60 10.02 -12.79
N LEU A 175 -3.67 10.87 -13.24
CA LEU A 175 -2.24 10.74 -12.98
C LEU A 175 -1.77 11.92 -12.13
N VAL A 176 -1.15 11.60 -10.99
CA VAL A 176 -0.61 12.57 -10.04
C VAL A 176 0.88 12.33 -9.96
N ARG A 177 1.69 13.37 -10.18
CA ARG A 177 3.14 13.31 -9.97
C ARG A 177 3.48 13.95 -8.64
N LYS A 178 4.73 13.79 -8.22
CA LYS A 178 5.22 14.36 -6.95
C LYS A 178 5.06 15.89 -6.92
N GLU A 179 5.25 16.55 -8.05
CA GLU A 179 5.17 18.01 -8.20
C GLU A 179 3.72 18.52 -8.16
N ASP A 180 2.75 17.63 -8.35
CA ASP A 180 1.32 17.97 -8.31
C ASP A 180 0.76 17.83 -6.88
N LEU A 181 1.60 17.51 -5.89
CA LEU A 181 1.25 17.35 -4.47
C LEU A 181 1.80 18.52 -3.64
N PRO A 182 1.17 18.85 -2.50
CA PRO A 182 1.72 19.85 -1.60
C PRO A 182 3.13 19.46 -1.14
N SER A 183 4.03 20.44 -1.10
CA SER A 183 5.43 20.26 -0.70
C SER A 183 5.63 20.00 0.80
N GLY A 184 4.59 20.23 1.60
CA GLY A 184 4.62 20.08 3.04
C GLY A 184 3.32 20.51 3.71
N LYS A 185 3.27 20.34 5.04
CA LYS A 185 2.15 20.79 5.89
C LYS A 185 1.72 22.26 5.67
N PRO A 186 2.63 23.26 5.57
CA PRO A 186 2.21 24.65 5.36
C PRO A 186 1.42 24.85 4.06
N GLU A 187 1.86 24.20 2.97
CA GLU A 187 1.17 24.28 1.69
C GLU A 187 -0.15 23.50 1.70
N LEU A 188 -0.18 22.31 2.31
CA LEU A 188 -1.39 21.53 2.50
C LEU A 188 -2.48 22.33 3.24
N LEU A 189 -2.11 23.04 4.32
CA LEU A 189 -3.04 23.89 5.06
C LEU A 189 -3.56 25.07 4.22
N ASN A 190 -2.70 25.69 3.42
CA ASN A 190 -3.11 26.71 2.46
C ASN A 190 -4.07 26.17 1.39
N TRP A 191 -3.84 24.95 0.89
CA TRP A 191 -4.74 24.28 -0.04
C TRP A 191 -6.09 23.94 0.60
N TRP A 192 -6.08 23.52 1.87
CA TRP A 192 -7.30 23.27 2.62
C TRP A 192 -8.13 24.54 2.82
N GLN A 193 -7.50 25.66 3.19
CA GLN A 193 -8.17 26.96 3.30
C GLN A 193 -8.78 27.43 1.98
N LYS A 194 -8.17 27.06 0.85
CA LYS A 194 -8.66 27.36 -0.50
C LYS A 194 -9.71 26.38 -1.02
N GLY A 195 -10.04 25.33 -0.25
CA GLY A 195 -10.98 24.30 -0.68
C GLY A 195 -10.47 23.44 -1.84
N ILE A 196 -9.14 23.30 -2.00
CA ILE A 196 -8.55 22.41 -3.02
C ILE A 196 -8.50 20.96 -2.50
N VAL A 197 -8.28 20.82 -1.19
CA VAL A 197 -8.26 19.54 -0.47
C VAL A 197 -9.23 19.58 0.70
N GLN A 198 -9.64 18.40 1.15
CA GLN A 198 -10.43 18.23 2.37
C GLN A 198 -9.91 17.02 3.18
N PRO A 199 -10.22 16.93 4.49
CA PRO A 199 -9.95 15.72 5.25
C PRO A 199 -10.57 14.50 4.54
N PHE A 200 -9.80 13.42 4.45
CA PHE A 200 -10.25 12.17 3.84
C PHE A 200 -11.47 11.61 4.61
N GLN A 201 -12.51 11.17 3.88
CA GLN A 201 -13.78 10.67 4.45
C GLN A 201 -13.94 9.16 4.35
#